data_AF-A0A8T4UM57-F1
#
_entry.id   AF-A0A8T4UM57-F1
#
_cell.length_a   1.000
_cell.length_b   1.000
_cell.length_c   1.000
_cell.angle_alpha   90.00
_cell.angle_beta   90.00
_cell.angle_gamma   90.00
#
_symmetry.space_group_name_H-M   'P 1'
#
loop_
_entity.id
_entity.type
_entity.pdbx_description
1 polymer ?
#
loop_
_entity_poly.entity_id
_entity_poly.type
_entity_poly.pdbx_seq_one_letter_code
_entity_poly.pdbx_strand_id
1 'polypeptide(L)' 'MRAKYINISVHEDLAKEIDKYMKSSKLGFRSRAEVVSHAVRLLFERKG' A
#
# COMPACT_ATOMS: atom_id res chain seq x y z
N MET A 1 -9.28 16.70 6.24
CA MET A 1 -9.76 15.44 6.87
C MET A 1 -8.59 14.83 7.65
N ARG A 2 -8.76 14.47 8.93
CA ARG A 2 -7.65 13.89 9.73
C ARG A 2 -7.33 12.48 9.21
N ALA A 3 -6.05 12.15 9.05
CA ALA A 3 -5.66 10.80 8.64
C ALA A 3 -6.16 9.77 9.67
N LYS A 4 -6.95 8.79 9.22
CA LYS A 4 -7.39 7.68 10.07
C LYS A 4 -6.34 6.59 9.99
N TYR A 5 -5.68 6.32 11.11
CA TYR A 5 -4.74 5.21 11.23
C TYR A 5 -5.48 3.94 11.61
N ILE A 6 -5.24 2.87 10.87
CA ILE A 6 -5.84 1.55 11.10
C ILE A 6 -4.69 0.55 11.18
N ASN A 7 -4.69 -0.26 12.23
CA ASN A 7 -3.76 -1.37 12.38
C ASN A 7 -4.40 -2.62 11.80
N ILE A 8 -3.66 -3.34 10.95
CA ILE A 8 -4.08 -4.60 10.35
C ILE A 8 -2.99 -5.65 10.50
N SER A 9 -3.39 -6.90 10.69
CA SER A 9 -2.48 -8.04 10.61
C SER A 9 -2.52 -8.59 9.19
N VAL A 10 -1.33 -8.84 8.62
CA VAL A 10 -1.17 -9.43 7.29
C VAL A 10 -0.15 -10.55 7.36
N HIS A 11 -0.20 -11.47 6.40
CA HIS A 11 0.80 -12.53 6.28
C HIS A 11 2.19 -11.91 6.06
N GLU A 12 3.23 -12.51 6.64
CA GLU A 12 4.59 -11.98 6.57
C GLU A 12 5.10 -11.90 5.12
N ASP A 13 4.78 -12.90 4.30
CA ASP A 13 5.16 -12.92 2.89
C ASP A 13 4.60 -11.72 2.12
N LEU A 14 3.36 -11.34 2.42
CA LEU A 14 2.75 -10.16 1.80
C LEU A 14 3.49 -8.89 2.21
N ALA A 15 3.87 -8.76 3.48
CA ALA A 15 4.64 -7.61 3.94
C ALA A 15 6.01 -7.52 3.26
N LYS A 16 6.69 -8.66 3.07
CA LYS A 16 7.98 -8.75 2.35
C LYS A 16 7.85 -8.34 0.89
N GLU A 17 6.80 -8.79 0.20
CA GLU A 17 6.57 -8.41 -1.19
C GLU A 17 6.25 -6.92 -1.35
N ILE A 18 5.50 -6.33 -0.41
CA ILE A 18 5.27 -4.87 -0.38
C ILE A 18 6.59 -4.11 -0.23
N ASP A 19 7.48 -4.55 0.66
CA ASP A 19 8.79 -3.92 0.85
C ASP A 19 9.67 -4.00 -0.40
N LYS A 20 9.67 -5.15 -1.07
CA LYS A 20 10.39 -5.32 -2.35
C LYS A 20 9.83 -4.36 -3.39
N TYR A 21 8.51 -4.30 -3.53
CA TYR A 21 7.84 -3.40 -4.45
C TYR A 21 8.17 -1.92 -4.18
N MET A 22 8.18 -1.51 -2.91
CA MET A 22 8.57 -0.15 -2.53
C MET A 22 9.96 0.22 -3.03
N LYS A 23 10.94 -0.69 -2.91
CA LYS A 23 12.32 -0.45 -3.33
C LYS A 23 12.48 -0.43 -4.85
N SER A 24 11.73 -1.25 -5.58
CA SER A 24 11.82 -1.34 -7.03
C SER A 24 10.97 -0.32 -7.78
N SER A 25 9.96 0.25 -7.12
CA SER A 25 8.99 1.14 -7.75
C SER A 25 9.56 2.54 -7.98
N LYS A 26 9.34 3.09 -9.18
CA LYS A 26 9.68 4.48 -9.53
C LYS A 26 8.72 5.51 -8.92
N LEU A 27 7.70 5.07 -8.20
CA LEU A 27 6.65 5.92 -7.62
C LEU A 27 7.08 6.59 -6.30
N GLY A 28 8.24 6.23 -5.74
CA GLY A 28 8.81 6.96 -4.59
C GLY A 28 8.05 6.82 -3.27
N PHE A 29 7.39 5.66 -3.05
CA PHE A 29 6.65 5.39 -1.82
C PHE A 29 7.55 5.45 -0.57
N ARG A 30 7.07 6.12 0.47
CA ARG A 30 7.77 6.34 1.75
C ARG A 30 7.37 5.36 2.83
N SER A 31 6.21 4.71 2.67
CA SER A 31 5.71 3.73 3.63
C SER A 31 4.83 2.67 2.98
N ARG A 32 4.70 1.51 3.64
CA ARG A 32 3.77 0.45 3.22
C ARG A 32 2.32 0.95 3.13
N ALA A 33 1.94 1.88 4.01
CA ALA A 33 0.59 2.45 4.01
C ALA A 33 0.28 3.25 2.75
N GLU A 34 1.28 3.95 2.17
CA GLU A 34 1.12 4.66 0.89
C GLU A 34 0.91 3.68 -0.27
N VAL A 35 1.65 2.57 -0.28
CA VAL A 35 1.47 1.50 -1.28
C VAL A 35 0.07 0.94 -1.21
N VAL A 36 -0.39 0.58 0.00
CA VAL A 36 -1.73 0.01 0.20
C VAL A 36 -2.81 1.01 -0.20
N SER A 37 -2.67 2.29 0.21
CA SER A 37 -3.63 3.33 -0.14
C SER A 37 -3.73 3.54 -1.66
N HIS A 38 -2.60 3.54 -2.35
CA HIS A 38 -2.54 3.62 -3.81
C HIS A 38 -3.20 2.41 -4.48
N ALA A 39 -2.90 1.19 -4.02
CA ALA A 39 -3.49 -0.04 -4.55
C ALA A 39 -5.01 -0.09 -4.36
N VAL A 40 -5.49 0.31 -3.17
CA VAL A 40 -6.93 0.39 -2.87
C VAL A 40 -7.62 1.42 -3.77
N ARG A 41 -7.01 2.59 -3.96
CA ARG A 41 -7.54 3.61 -4.89
C ARG A 41 -7.68 3.07 -6.31
N LEU A 42 -6.65 2.42 -6.85
CA LEU A 42 -6.69 1.81 -8.17
C LEU A 42 -7.76 0.72 -8.29
N LEU A 43 -7.98 -0.05 -7.22
CA LEU A 43 -9.03 -1.08 -7.18
C LEU A 43 -10.42 -0.47 -7.33
N PHE A 44 -10.68 0.66 -6.68
CA PHE A 44 -11.95 1.39 -6.81
C PHE A 44 -12.09 2.06 -8.18
N GLU A 45 -11.03 2.68 -8.71
CA GLU A 45 -11.05 3.31 -10.03
C GLU A 45 -11.28 2.30 -11.16
N ARG A 46 -10.80 1.05 -11.03
CA ARG A 46 -11.04 -0.02 -12.02
C ARG A 46 -12.42 -0.66 -11.94
N LYS A 47 -13.14 -0.49 -10.83
CA LYS A 47 -14.50 -1.01 -10.63
C LYS A 47 -15.58 0.03 -10.97
N GLY A 48 -15.19 1.28 -11.24
CA GLY A 48 -16.07 2.36 -11.71
C GLY A 48 -16.17 2.43 -13.21
#